data_AF-A0A8T5NID5-F1
#
_entry.id   AF-A0A8T5NID5-F1
#
_cell.length_a   1.000
_cell.length_b   1.000
_cell.length_c   1.000
_cell.angle_alpha   90.00
_cell.angle_beta   90.00
_cell.angle_gamma   90.00
#
_symmetry.space_group_name_H-M   'P 1'
#
loop_
_entity.id
_entity.type
_entity.pdbx_description
1 polymer ?
#
loop_
_entity_poly.entity_id
_entity_poly.type
_entity_poly.pdbx_seq_one_letter_code
_entity_poly.pdbx_strand_id
1 'polypeptide(L)' 'MVHLLERKHNDRFAVYMDKYLPKWHFYKDELNRSMLRHEIWDY' A
#
# COMPACT_ATOMS: atom_id res chain seq x y z
N MET A 1 -3.29 -8.26 -5.51
CA MET A 1 -2.93 -9.56 -4.92
C MET A 1 -2.81 -9.48 -3.40
N VAL A 2 -2.03 -8.56 -2.82
CA VAL A 2 -1.95 -8.44 -1.34
C VAL A 2 -3.32 -8.17 -0.69
N HIS A 3 -4.19 -7.41 -1.37
CA HIS A 3 -5.58 -7.18 -0.92
C HIS A 3 -6.46 -8.44 -0.75
N LEU A 4 -6.09 -9.55 -1.38
CA LEU A 4 -6.80 -10.83 -1.20
C LEU A 4 -6.40 -11.52 0.11
N LEU A 5 -5.19 -11.24 0.61
CA LEU A 5 -4.68 -11.78 1.87
C LEU A 5 -4.99 -10.86 3.05
N GLU A 6 -4.96 -9.55 2.83
CA GLU A 6 -5.30 -8.54 3.83
C GLU A 6 -6.11 -7.41 3.17
N ARG A 7 -7.35 -7.24 3.61
CA ARG A 7 -8.30 -6.31 2.99
C ARG A 7 -7.98 -4.86 3.32
N LYS A 8 -7.43 -4.60 4.51
CA LYS A 8 -7.17 -3.24 5.02
C LYS A 8 -5.71 -2.86 4.85
N HIS A 9 -5.43 -1.58 4.65
CA HIS A 9 -4.05 -1.06 4.62
C HIS A 9 -3.48 -0.84 6.03
N ASN A 10 -3.46 -1.88 6.85
CA ASN A 10 -2.94 -1.88 8.24
C ASN A 10 -1.49 -2.40 8.31
N ASP A 11 -0.92 -2.51 9.51
CA ASP A 11 0.43 -3.02 9.73
C ASP A 11 0.69 -4.39 9.06
N ARG A 12 -0.31 -5.28 9.08
CA ARG A 12 -0.19 -6.61 8.47
C ARG A 12 -0.08 -6.51 6.94
N PHE A 13 -0.79 -5.57 6.33
CA PHE A 13 -0.64 -5.27 4.90
C PHE A 13 0.75 -4.73 4.59
N ALA A 14 1.27 -3.80 5.39
CA ALA A 14 2.61 -3.25 5.22
C ALA A 14 3.70 -4.36 5.24
N VAL A 15 3.60 -5.31 6.17
CA VAL A 15 4.52 -6.47 6.23
C VAL A 15 4.48 -7.32 4.95
N TYR A 16 3.30 -7.54 4.38
CA TYR A 16 3.20 -8.25 3.10
C TYR A 16 3.77 -7.42 1.93
N MET A 17 3.56 -6.11 1.94
CA MET A 17 4.13 -5.21 0.94
C MET A 17 5.66 -5.17 1.03
N ASP A 18 6.25 -5.16 2.23
CA ASP A 18 7.70 -5.24 2.42
C ASP A 18 8.28 -6.53 1.85
N LYS A 19 7.57 -7.65 2.05
CA LYS A 19 8.00 -8.98 1.60
C LYS A 19 7.89 -9.17 0.09
N TYR A 20 6.79 -8.72 -0.51
CA TYR A 20 6.47 -9.03 -1.91
C TYR A 20 6.74 -7.87 -2.88
N LEU A 21 6.85 -6.64 -2.37
CA LEU A 21 7.12 -5.45 -3.15
C LEU A 21 8.01 -4.46 -2.37
N PRO A 22 9.32 -4.72 -2.22
CA PRO A 22 10.21 -3.93 -1.35
C PRO A 22 10.30 -2.44 -1.69
N LYS A 23 9.89 -2.03 -2.90
CA LYS A 23 9.84 -0.64 -3.35
C LYS A 23 8.45 0.00 -3.25
N TRP A 24 7.51 -0.63 -2.54
CA TRP A 24 6.13 -0.16 -2.48
C TRP A 24 5.98 1.25 -1.92
N HIS A 25 6.89 1.70 -1.05
CA HIS A 25 6.91 3.10 -0.59
C HIS A 25 7.11 4.09 -1.74
N PHE A 26 8.00 3.79 -2.70
CA PHE A 26 8.21 4.64 -3.88
C PHE A 26 6.96 4.69 -4.75
N TYR A 27 6.35 3.53 -5.03
CA TYR A 27 5.12 3.47 -5.82
C TYR A 27 3.94 4.13 -5.11
N LYS A 28 3.85 3.97 -3.78
CA LYS A 28 2.87 4.68 -2.95
C LYS A 28 3.07 6.18 -3.11
N ASP A 29 4.28 6.69 -2.96
CA ASP A 29 4.59 8.12 -3.12
C ASP A 29 4.30 8.65 -4.54
N GLU A 30 4.51 7.84 -5.57
CA GLU A 30 4.18 8.19 -6.95
C GLU A 30 2.67 8.25 -7.19
N LEU A 31 1.92 7.22 -6.78
CA LEU A 31 0.45 7.19 -6.83
C LEU A 31 -0.15 8.36 -6.06
N ASN A 32 0.49 8.67 -4.95
CA ASN A 32 0.14 9.77 -4.07
C ASN A 32 0.40 11.16 -4.66
N ARG A 33 1.28 11.28 -5.64
CA ARG A 33 1.53 12.54 -6.36
C ARG A 33 0.57 12.70 -7.55
N SER A 34 -0.19 11.66 -7.91
CA SER A 34 -1.18 11.75 -8.96
C SER A 34 -2.38 12.60 -8.52
N MET A 35 -2.95 13.38 -9.45
CA MET A 35 -4.10 14.24 -9.19
C MET A 35 -5.38 13.48 -8.78
N LEU A 36 -5.36 12.14 -8.88
CA LEU A 36 -6.47 11.25 -8.53
C LEU A 36 -6.26 10.54 -7.18
N ARG A 37 -5.37 11.06 -6.31
CA ARG A 37 -5.10 10.46 -5.01
C ARG A 37 -6.39 10.38 -4.17
N HIS A 38 -6.93 9.18 -4.01
CA HIS A 38 -7.97 8.83 -3.05
C HIS A 38 -7.63 7.45 -2.47
N GLU A 39 -6.79 7.42 -1.43
CA GLU A 39 -6.55 6.19 -0.69
C GLU A 39 -6.50 6.51 0.81
N ILE A 40 -7.38 5.87 1.57
CA ILE A 40 -7.51 6.04 3.02
C ILE A 40 -6.87 4.81 3.66
N TRP A 41 -5.82 5.03 4.44
CA TRP A 41 -5.12 3.99 5.19
C TRP A 41 -5.66 3.96 6.62
N ASP A 42 -6.06 2.77 7.07
CA ASP A 42 -6.41 2.51 8.47
C ASP A 42 -5.09 2.32 9.24
N TYR A 43 -4.56 3.40 9.82
CA TYR A 43 -3.43 3.38 10.78
C TYR A 43 -3.89 2.89 12.15
#